data_AF-A0A7V9CU02-F1
#
_entry.id   AF-A0A7V9CU02-F1
#
_cell.length_a   1.000
_cell.length_b   1.000
_cell.length_c   1.000
_cell.angle_alpha   90.00
_cell.angle_beta   90.00
_cell.angle_gamma   90.00
#
_symmetry.space_group_name_H-M   'P 1'
#
loop_
_entity.id
_entity.type
_entity.pdbx_description
1 polymer ?
#
loop_
_entity_poly.entity_id
_entity_poly.type
_entity_poly.pdbx_seq_one_letter_code
_entity_poly.pdbx_strand_id
1 'polypeptide(L)'
;MIEPGLDRHEWETEWQSLEPLVEDAPEEALPELHDLVARMMVARGYPIEDQVAIEGAEREVVAEFREARRLARVVDAGDNLDPGDVAAAVNAHRTLYESLLNTSLS
;
A
#
# COMPACT_ATOMS: atom_id res chain seq x y z
N MET A 1 -15.71 16.28 2.74
CA MET A 1 -16.40 15.05 2.32
C MET A 1 -15.51 14.44 1.25
N ILE A 2 -14.89 13.30 1.53
CA ILE A 2 -14.21 12.49 0.50
C ILE A 2 -15.34 11.64 -0.09
N GLU A 3 -15.62 11.79 -1.38
CA GLU A 3 -16.74 11.12 -2.05
C GLU A 3 -16.32 9.70 -2.48
N PRO A 4 -16.84 8.63 -1.84
CA PRO A 4 -16.31 7.26 -1.94
C PRO A 4 -16.52 6.55 -3.29
N GLY A 5 -17.01 7.26 -4.31
CA GLY A 5 -17.34 6.71 -5.64
C GLY A 5 -16.50 7.25 -6.80
N LEU A 6 -15.71 8.32 -6.58
CA LEU A 6 -14.83 8.89 -7.62
C LEU A 6 -13.45 8.17 -7.68
N ASP A 7 -13.16 7.39 -6.63
CA ASP A 7 -11.82 6.91 -6.23
C ASP A 7 -11.20 5.79 -7.09
N ARG A 8 -11.98 4.84 -7.62
CA ARG A 8 -11.40 3.62 -8.24
C ARG A 8 -10.54 3.91 -9.47
N HIS A 9 -11.07 4.73 -10.39
CA HIS A 9 -10.36 5.08 -11.64
C HIS A 9 -9.12 5.93 -11.36
N GLU A 10 -9.16 6.79 -10.35
CA GLU A 10 -8.02 7.58 -9.89
C GLU A 10 -6.92 6.67 -9.34
N TRP A 11 -7.26 5.73 -8.46
CA TRP A 11 -6.33 4.72 -7.96
C TRP A 11 -5.75 3.81 -9.05
N GLU A 12 -6.58 3.38 -10.00
CA GLU A 12 -6.10 2.60 -11.16
C GLU A 12 -5.14 3.41 -12.04
N THR A 13 -5.41 4.70 -12.25
CA THR A 13 -4.55 5.59 -13.05
C THR A 13 -3.22 5.85 -12.37
N GLU A 14 -3.22 6.08 -11.06
CA GLU A 14 -1.99 6.24 -10.28
C GLU A 14 -1.19 4.94 -10.26
N TRP A 15 -1.83 3.79 -10.03
CA TRP A 15 -1.17 2.48 -10.10
C TRP A 15 -0.48 2.25 -11.45
N GLN A 16 -1.19 2.48 -12.56
CA GLN A 16 -0.62 2.36 -13.92
C GLN A 16 0.57 3.29 -14.15
N SER A 17 0.60 4.46 -13.50
CA SER A 17 1.72 5.39 -13.59
C SER A 17 2.95 4.89 -12.82
N LEU A 18 2.75 4.07 -11.80
CA LEU A 18 3.81 3.46 -10.99
C LEU A 18 4.33 2.14 -11.57
N GLU A 19 3.56 1.42 -12.37
CA GLU A 19 3.97 0.13 -12.96
C GLU A 19 5.34 0.18 -13.67
N PRO A 20 5.66 1.18 -14.51
CA PRO A 20 6.99 1.29 -15.12
C PRO A 20 8.10 1.46 -14.07
N LEU A 21 7.85 2.26 -13.03
CA LEU A 21 8.82 2.49 -11.96
C LEU A 21 9.05 1.21 -11.14
N VAL A 22 8.01 0.40 -10.93
CA VAL A 22 8.11 -0.90 -10.26
C VAL A 22 8.98 -1.87 -11.05
N GLU A 23 8.92 -1.83 -12.38
CA GLU A 23 9.75 -2.69 -13.25
C GLU A 23 11.21 -2.19 -13.33
N ASP A 24 11.39 -0.88 -13.47
CA ASP A 24 12.71 -0.27 -13.72
C ASP A 24 13.52 -0.02 -12.43
N ALA A 25 12.86 0.38 -11.35
CA ALA A 25 13.47 0.78 -10.07
C ALA A 25 12.53 0.47 -8.89
N PRO A 26 12.36 -0.81 -8.52
CA PRO A 26 11.40 -1.22 -7.48
C PRO A 26 11.72 -0.61 -6.10
N GLU A 27 12.98 -0.34 -5.79
CA GLU A 27 13.37 0.40 -4.58
C GLU A 27 12.82 1.83 -4.54
N GLU A 28 12.80 2.52 -5.68
CA GLU A 28 12.27 3.88 -5.83
C GLU A 28 10.74 3.87 -5.86
N ALA A 29 10.14 2.80 -6.39
CA ALA A 29 8.68 2.64 -6.44
C ALA A 29 8.04 2.37 -5.08
N LEU A 30 8.75 1.71 -4.16
CA LEU A 30 8.22 1.31 -2.85
C LEU A 30 7.60 2.45 -2.02
N PRO A 31 8.25 3.62 -1.82
CA PRO A 31 7.63 4.72 -1.10
C PRO A 31 6.35 5.24 -1.78
N GLU A 32 6.34 5.31 -3.12
CA GLU A 32 5.16 5.77 -3.88
C GLU A 32 3.98 4.77 -3.77
N LEU A 33 4.28 3.47 -3.88
CA LEU A 33 3.30 2.40 -3.66
C LEU A 33 2.75 2.44 -2.23
N HIS A 34 3.60 2.72 -1.26
CA HIS A 34 3.20 2.86 0.14
C HIS A 34 2.18 3.98 0.31
N ASP A 35 2.45 5.16 -0.24
CA ASP A 35 1.58 6.32 -0.11
C ASP A 35 0.24 6.15 -0.83
N LEU A 36 0.22 5.47 -1.98
CA LEU A 36 -1.02 5.08 -2.66
C LEU A 36 -1.87 4.16 -1.78
N VAL A 37 -1.30 3.07 -1.28
CA VAL A 37 -2.02 2.11 -0.41
C VAL A 37 -2.48 2.78 0.89
N ALA A 38 -1.64 3.64 1.49
CA ALA A 38 -1.98 4.40 2.69
C ALA A 38 -3.23 5.27 2.48
N ARG A 39 -3.28 6.03 1.38
CA ARG A 39 -4.43 6.87 1.03
C ARG A 39 -5.68 6.02 0.79
N MET A 40 -5.55 4.90 0.08
CA MET A 40 -6.68 3.98 -0.14
C MET A 40 -7.23 3.39 1.17
N MET A 41 -6.36 3.07 2.12
CA MET A 41 -6.74 2.57 3.45
C MET A 41 -7.45 3.65 4.27
N VAL A 42 -6.93 4.88 4.31
CA VAL A 42 -7.57 6.01 5.00
C VAL A 42 -8.93 6.33 4.39
N ALA A 43 -9.03 6.37 3.06
CA ALA A 43 -10.29 6.62 2.34
C ALA A 43 -11.36 5.57 2.67
N ARG A 44 -10.96 4.33 2.96
CA ARG A 44 -11.83 3.22 3.36
C ARG A 44 -12.13 3.16 4.86
N GLY A 45 -11.55 4.06 5.66
CA GLY A 45 -11.77 4.13 7.10
C GLY A 45 -10.85 3.24 7.93
N TYR A 46 -9.80 2.63 7.35
CA TYR A 46 -8.84 1.86 8.13
C TYR A 46 -8.02 2.79 9.05
N PRO A 47 -7.92 2.50 10.35
CA PRO A 47 -7.18 3.32 11.32
C PRO A 47 -5.68 3.02 11.26
N ILE A 48 -5.02 3.34 10.14
CA ILE A 48 -3.58 3.07 9.96
C ILE A 48 -2.70 3.89 10.93
N GLU A 49 -3.17 5.07 11.33
CA GLU A 49 -2.49 5.99 12.26
C GLU A 49 -2.85 5.72 13.75
N ASP A 50 -4.04 5.17 14.03
CA ASP A 50 -4.54 4.98 15.41
C ASP A 50 -4.58 3.48 15.80
N GLN A 51 -3.69 3.09 16.72
CA GLN A 51 -3.53 1.69 17.15
C GLN A 51 -4.68 1.19 18.04
N VAL A 52 -5.45 2.08 18.65
CA VAL A 52 -6.36 1.71 19.74
C VAL A 52 -7.71 1.22 19.22
N ALA A 53 -8.05 1.53 17.97
CA ALA A 53 -9.36 1.26 17.37
C ALA A 53 -9.45 -0.03 16.53
N ILE A 54 -8.41 -0.87 16.52
CA ILE A 54 -8.28 -1.99 15.56
C ILE A 54 -8.80 -3.32 16.13
N GLU A 55 -9.90 -3.83 15.56
CA GLU A 55 -10.48 -5.14 15.84
C GLU A 55 -10.77 -5.96 14.56
N GLY A 56 -10.83 -7.28 14.67
CA GLY A 56 -11.24 -8.16 13.56
C GLY A 56 -10.32 -8.11 12.33
N ALA A 57 -10.92 -8.23 11.13
CA ALA A 57 -10.20 -8.31 9.85
C ALA A 57 -9.40 -7.05 9.52
N GLU A 58 -9.81 -5.88 10.01
CA GLU A 58 -9.06 -4.63 9.87
C GLU A 58 -7.68 -4.70 10.52
N ARG A 59 -7.53 -5.53 11.58
CA ARG A 59 -6.25 -5.76 12.25
C ARG A 59 -5.23 -6.43 11.36
N GLU A 60 -5.65 -7.43 10.61
CA GLU A 60 -4.77 -8.20 9.75
C GLU A 60 -4.28 -7.33 8.59
N VAL A 61 -5.18 -6.60 7.94
CA VAL A 61 -4.84 -5.68 6.84
C VAL A 61 -3.91 -4.56 7.32
N VAL A 62 -4.20 -3.95 8.48
CA VAL A 62 -3.32 -2.89 9.04
C VAL A 62 -1.96 -3.44 9.49
N ALA A 63 -1.91 -4.67 10.02
CA ALA A 63 -0.65 -5.31 10.38
C ALA A 63 0.22 -5.60 9.13
N GLU A 64 -0.39 -6.12 8.07
CA GLU A 64 0.29 -6.39 6.80
C GLU A 64 0.83 -5.09 6.17
N PHE A 65 0.01 -4.05 6.10
CA PHE A 65 0.43 -2.72 5.65
C PHE A 65 1.61 -2.16 6.45
N ARG A 66 1.60 -2.34 7.78
CA ARG A 66 2.68 -1.84 8.64
C ARG A 66 3.98 -2.63 8.46
N GLU A 67 3.92 -3.94 8.23
CA GLU A 67 5.13 -4.71 7.94
C GLU A 67 5.70 -4.32 6.57
N ALA A 68 4.84 -4.15 5.57
CA ALA A 68 5.25 -3.67 4.25
C ALA A 68 5.88 -2.26 4.34
N ARG A 69 5.31 -1.36 5.15
CA ARG A 69 5.89 -0.04 5.46
C ARG A 69 7.26 -0.13 6.12
N ARG A 70 7.42 -1.06 7.06
CA ARG A 70 8.68 -1.27 7.76
C ARG A 70 9.77 -1.63 6.75
N LEU A 71 9.49 -2.53 5.81
CA LEU A 71 10.44 -2.89 4.74
C LEU A 71 10.74 -1.72 3.81
N ALA A 72 9.71 -0.97 3.37
CA ALA A 72 9.90 0.21 2.53
C ALA A 72 10.78 1.28 3.20
N ARG A 73 10.63 1.50 4.52
CA ARG A 73 11.48 2.44 5.27
C ARG A 73 12.93 1.98 5.40
N VAL A 74 13.19 0.67 5.39
CA VAL A 74 14.57 0.15 5.37
C VAL A 74 15.21 0.43 4.01
N VAL A 75 14.47 0.27 2.91
CA VAL A 75 14.93 0.66 1.56
C VAL A 75 15.26 2.16 1.51
N ASP A 76 14.32 3.00 1.95
CA ASP A 76 14.45 4.47 1.91
C ASP A 76 15.59 4.98 2.80
N ALA A 77 15.90 4.29 3.90
CA ALA A 77 17.04 4.60 4.77
C ALA A 77 18.41 4.31 4.11
N GLY A 78 18.44 3.75 2.90
CA GLY A 78 19.66 3.38 2.19
C GLY A 78 20.33 2.12 2.74
N ASP A 79 19.62 1.35 3.56
CA ASP A 79 20.08 0.01 3.95
C ASP A 79 19.86 -0.92 2.75
N ASN A 80 20.93 -1.64 2.37
CA ASN A 80 20.94 -2.48 1.19
C ASN A 80 20.11 -3.75 1.48
N LEU A 81 18.82 -3.71 1.15
CA LEU A 81 17.97 -4.89 1.13
C LEU A 81 18.33 -5.78 -0.06
N ASP A 82 18.23 -7.09 0.12
CA ASP A 82 18.39 -8.00 -1.00
C ASP A 82 17.25 -7.78 -2.00
N PRO A 83 17.49 -7.90 -3.32
CA PRO A 83 16.44 -7.80 -4.33
C PRO A 83 15.21 -8.67 -4.04
N GLY A 84 15.37 -9.80 -3.34
CA GLY A 84 14.26 -10.63 -2.88
C GLY A 84 13.34 -9.95 -1.87
N ASP A 85 13.90 -9.17 -0.93
CA ASP A 85 13.11 -8.44 0.07
C ASP A 85 12.36 -7.26 -0.56
N VAL A 86 13.01 -6.56 -1.50
CA VAL A 86 12.37 -5.49 -2.28
C VAL A 86 11.20 -6.05 -3.08
N ALA A 87 11.40 -7.17 -3.79
CA ALA A 87 10.34 -7.84 -4.53
C ALA A 87 9.19 -8.30 -3.62
N ALA A 88 9.50 -8.80 -2.42
CA ALA A 88 8.47 -9.19 -1.45
C ALA A 88 7.64 -7.98 -0.98
N ALA A 89 8.29 -6.85 -0.70
CA ALA A 89 7.60 -5.63 -0.27
C ALA A 89 6.70 -5.04 -1.36
N VAL A 90 7.15 -5.03 -2.62
CA VAL A 90 6.35 -4.61 -3.78
C VAL A 90 5.11 -5.50 -3.93
N ASN A 91 5.30 -6.83 -3.86
CA ASN A 91 4.19 -7.78 -3.96
C ASN A 91 3.17 -7.61 -2.83
N ALA A 92 3.62 -7.37 -1.59
CA ALA A 92 2.72 -7.09 -0.47
C ALA A 92 1.85 -5.84 -0.74
N HIS A 93 2.44 -4.74 -1.23
CA HIS A 93 1.69 -3.54 -1.58
C HIS A 93 0.72 -3.78 -2.74
N ARG A 94 1.10 -4.58 -3.75
CA ARG A 94 0.20 -4.99 -4.84
C ARG A 94 -1.01 -5.77 -4.32
N THR A 95 -0.79 -6.76 -3.46
CA THR A 95 -1.88 -7.55 -2.86
C THR A 95 -2.82 -6.67 -2.03
N LEU A 96 -2.29 -5.75 -1.24
CA LEU A 96 -3.09 -4.78 -0.50
C LEU A 96 -3.89 -3.87 -1.44
N TYR A 97 -3.25 -3.32 -2.48
CA TYR A 97 -3.91 -2.51 -3.50
C TYR A 97 -5.09 -3.27 -4.14
N GLU A 98 -4.87 -4.49 -4.63
CA GLU A 98 -5.90 -5.33 -5.26
C GLU A 98 -7.05 -5.63 -4.30
N SER A 99 -6.74 -6.00 -3.05
CA SER A 99 -7.73 -6.24 -2.00
C SER A 99 -8.58 -5.00 -1.73
N LEU A 100 -7.96 -3.84 -1.56
CA LEU A 100 -8.64 -2.56 -1.33
C LEU A 100 -9.50 -2.19 -2.54
N LEU A 101 -8.98 -2.32 -3.76
CA LEU A 101 -9.71 -2.05 -5.00
C LEU A 101 -10.97 -2.92 -5.13
N ASN A 102 -10.90 -4.17 -4.67
CA ASN A 102 -11.98 -5.15 -4.76
C ASN A 102 -12.93 -5.14 -3.55
N THR A 103 -12.63 -4.37 -2.50
CA THR A 103 -13.46 -4.24 -1.28
C THR A 103 -14.80 -3.50 -1.50
N SER A 104 -15.08 -3.02 -2.72
CA SER A 104 -16.38 -2.45 -3.08
C SER A 104 -17.40 -3.54 -3.45
N LEU A 105 -17.95 -4.25 -2.46
CA LEU A 105 -19.31 -4.85 -2.40
C LEU A 105 -19.35 -5.99 -1.35
N SER A 106 -19.80 -5.66 -0.14
CA SER A 106 -20.64 -6.53 0.70
C SER A 106 -21.52 -5.67 1.60
#